data_AF-A0A0F9G211-F1
#
_entry.id   AF-A0A0F9G211-F1
#
_cell.length_a   1.000
_cell.length_b   1.000
_cell.length_c   1.000
_cell.angle_alpha   90.00
_cell.angle_beta   90.00
_cell.angle_gamma   90.00
#
_symmetry.space_group_name_H-M   'P 1'
#
loop_
_entity.id
_entity.type
_entity.pdbx_description
1 polymer ?
#
loop_
_entity_poly.entity_id
_entity_poly.type
_entity_poly.pdbx_seq_one_letter_code
_entity_poly.pdbx_strand_id
1 'polypeptide(L)'
;MTYIIKRKLQGVLGDDVDTNEMAALIQHTQDSAVEYIVNQDSLTVNNLVVKKTNKIPVGTDKYPAANPSSTAISSVIETKDIVSNNLNVTYNCIKLADGFYMMGYRDNDFDGHVVTFALTESTGNIGGTVDWEFLNAETAASVSIIKISGTTYAIVYSAAQSANIIRVGTFTVSDAGVITKSFIDSLTLPVTNDEPQMGSDIIHISGDVYAIVYSEMASVNPSLGVVVTVTIDSAGAISNSVVDSLDFAAVSRGDVSIVKVGTTDFYAIAYLDNSSDPVVTTVDIDSAGAIAAAVTDTQVLANITGATGNIVRVPGTDFYAVIVDNFGNPGTIYTVSISSSGAITIKGSGFYDLNTAGSGRILAVRDNLFTVVYSGVDNDGFIVTVPINSDGTVGAIADSPRPCLCAKVNRGGKRSAANRPIQIAREGLGAISYDDPVGSIS
;
A
#
# COMPACT_ATOMS: atom_id res chain seq x y z
N MET A 1 -21.63 -15.84 49.61
CA MET A 1 -21.70 -15.56 48.16
C MET A 1 -20.39 -14.98 47.61
N THR A 2 -19.75 -14.05 48.31
CA THR A 2 -18.52 -13.33 47.92
C THR A 2 -17.35 -14.23 47.51
N TYR A 3 -17.14 -15.35 48.22
CA TYR A 3 -16.06 -16.29 47.92
C TYR A 3 -16.31 -17.14 46.66
N ILE A 4 -17.58 -17.44 46.35
CA ILE A 4 -17.98 -18.24 45.18
C ILE A 4 -17.92 -17.37 43.91
N ILE A 5 -18.27 -16.08 44.02
CA ILE A 5 -18.20 -15.11 42.92
C ILE A 5 -16.73 -14.82 42.55
N LYS A 6 -15.85 -14.60 43.54
CA LYS A 6 -14.39 -14.41 43.31
C LYS A 6 -13.77 -15.58 42.55
N ARG A 7 -14.07 -16.82 42.96
CA ARG A 7 -13.48 -18.03 42.34
C ARG A 7 -13.98 -18.27 40.92
N LYS A 8 -15.25 -17.94 40.62
CA LYS A 8 -15.79 -18.04 39.26
C LYS A 8 -15.26 -16.96 38.32
N LEU A 9 -14.98 -15.74 38.81
CA LEU A 9 -14.43 -14.66 37.99
C LEU A 9 -12.92 -14.82 37.72
N GLN A 10 -12.13 -15.28 38.71
CA GLN A 10 -10.70 -15.59 38.50
C GLN A 10 -10.49 -16.69 37.45
N GLY A 11 -11.33 -17.73 37.44
CA GLY A 11 -11.26 -18.79 36.43
C GLY A 11 -11.64 -18.36 35.00
N VAL A 12 -12.35 -17.24 34.83
CA VAL A 12 -12.85 -16.74 33.53
C VAL A 12 -11.98 -15.60 32.96
N LEU A 13 -11.36 -14.79 33.83
CA LEU A 13 -10.61 -13.58 33.48
C LEU A 13 -9.08 -13.72 33.62
N GLY A 14 -8.57 -14.81 34.20
CA GLY A 14 -7.15 -15.01 34.47
C GLY A 14 -6.69 -14.41 35.81
N ASP A 15 -5.45 -14.71 36.21
CA ASP A 15 -4.93 -14.38 37.54
C ASP A 15 -4.59 -12.89 37.74
N ASP A 16 -4.65 -12.07 36.67
CA ASP A 16 -4.27 -10.63 36.66
C ASP A 16 -5.42 -9.66 37.01
N VAL A 17 -6.43 -10.10 37.76
CA VAL A 17 -7.52 -9.20 38.19
C VAL A 17 -7.06 -8.35 39.39
N ASP A 18 -6.94 -7.04 39.20
CA ASP A 18 -6.61 -6.08 40.27
C ASP A 18 -7.61 -6.24 41.43
N THR A 19 -7.06 -6.54 42.60
CA THR A 19 -7.83 -6.93 43.78
C THR A 19 -8.65 -5.78 44.35
N ASN A 20 -8.29 -4.53 44.02
CA ASN A 20 -8.98 -3.32 44.48
C ASN A 20 -10.22 -2.99 43.63
N GLU A 21 -10.13 -3.14 42.31
CA GLU A 21 -11.28 -2.98 41.40
C GLU A 21 -12.33 -4.07 41.65
N MET A 22 -11.88 -5.28 42.01
CA MET A 22 -12.78 -6.36 42.40
C MET A 22 -13.47 -6.10 43.75
N ALA A 23 -12.78 -5.45 44.69
CA ALA A 23 -13.42 -5.06 45.96
C ALA A 23 -14.53 -4.02 45.74
N ALA A 24 -14.31 -3.05 44.84
CA ALA A 24 -15.29 -2.01 44.51
C ALA A 24 -16.53 -2.57 43.80
N LEU A 25 -16.36 -3.47 42.84
CA LEU A 25 -17.49 -4.11 42.14
C LEU A 25 -18.28 -5.04 43.10
N ILE A 26 -17.60 -5.78 43.98
CA ILE A 26 -18.26 -6.60 45.01
C ILE A 26 -19.08 -5.73 45.97
N GLN A 27 -18.56 -4.56 46.39
CA GLN A 27 -19.29 -3.65 47.26
C GLN A 27 -20.54 -3.09 46.58
N HIS A 28 -20.44 -2.70 45.31
CA HIS A 28 -21.58 -2.23 44.52
C HIS A 28 -22.66 -3.32 44.31
N THR A 29 -22.25 -4.59 44.29
CA THR A 29 -23.16 -5.74 44.11
C THR A 29 -23.91 -6.11 45.41
N GLN A 30 -23.37 -5.81 46.59
CA GLN A 30 -24.01 -6.12 47.87
C GLN A 30 -25.15 -5.15 48.23
N ASP A 31 -25.10 -3.92 47.70
CA ASP A 31 -26.09 -2.88 47.98
C ASP A 31 -27.31 -2.92 47.04
N SER A 32 -27.30 -3.78 46.02
CA SER A 32 -28.34 -3.85 44.99
C SER A 32 -29.05 -5.23 44.99
N ALA A 33 -30.34 -5.25 45.33
CA ALA A 33 -31.17 -6.47 45.39
C ALA A 33 -31.56 -7.01 43.99
N VAL A 34 -30.58 -7.34 43.14
CA VAL A 34 -30.78 -7.68 41.72
C VAL A 34 -30.29 -9.11 41.41
N GLU A 35 -31.02 -9.83 40.55
CA GLU A 35 -30.63 -11.15 40.04
C GLU A 35 -29.54 -11.07 38.96
N TYR A 36 -28.57 -11.98 38.99
CA TYR A 36 -27.46 -12.06 38.05
C TYR A 36 -27.35 -13.45 37.41
N ILE A 37 -27.15 -13.49 36.09
CA ILE A 37 -26.80 -14.70 35.34
C ILE A 37 -25.39 -14.54 34.79
N VAL A 38 -24.50 -15.49 35.10
CA VAL A 38 -23.10 -15.52 34.64
C VAL A 38 -22.91 -16.75 33.77
N ASN A 39 -22.54 -16.54 32.50
CA ASN A 39 -22.09 -17.59 31.58
C ASN A 39 -20.63 -17.38 31.20
N GLN A 40 -19.99 -18.39 30.60
CA GLN A 40 -18.54 -18.40 30.30
C GLN A 40 -18.04 -17.16 29.54
N ASP A 41 -18.90 -16.56 28.72
CA ASP A 41 -18.52 -15.48 27.79
C ASP A 41 -19.28 -14.15 28.01
N SER A 42 -20.20 -14.09 28.99
CA SER A 42 -20.98 -12.87 29.25
C SER A 42 -21.52 -12.75 30.66
N LEU A 43 -21.66 -11.50 31.10
CA LEU A 43 -22.40 -11.11 32.29
C LEU A 43 -23.62 -10.30 31.85
N THR A 44 -24.82 -10.69 32.32
CA THR A 44 -26.05 -9.92 32.07
C THR A 44 -26.53 -9.28 33.36
N VAL A 45 -26.73 -7.96 33.34
CA VAL A 45 -27.25 -7.16 34.47
C VAL A 45 -28.38 -6.29 33.95
N ASN A 46 -29.61 -6.49 34.44
CA ASN A 46 -30.80 -5.74 34.00
C ASN A 46 -30.89 -5.58 32.47
N ASN A 47 -30.78 -6.71 31.76
CA ASN A 47 -30.83 -6.80 30.29
C ASN A 47 -29.67 -6.12 29.53
N LEU A 48 -28.65 -5.61 30.22
CA LEU A 48 -27.39 -5.17 29.61
C LEU A 48 -26.43 -6.37 29.55
N VAL A 49 -26.02 -6.76 28.34
CA VAL A 49 -25.09 -7.87 28.11
C VAL A 49 -23.68 -7.32 27.91
N VAL A 50 -22.78 -7.61 28.85
CA VAL A 50 -21.34 -7.34 28.70
C VAL A 50 -20.67 -8.64 28.25
N LYS A 51 -20.08 -8.63 27.05
CA LYS A 51 -19.34 -9.79 26.48
C LYS A 51 -17.85 -9.64 26.74
N LYS A 52 -17.16 -10.77 26.97
CA LYS A 52 -15.70 -10.82 27.14
C LYS A 52 -15.00 -10.24 25.90
N THR A 53 -14.32 -9.11 26.07
CA THR A 53 -13.36 -8.59 25.09
C THR A 53 -11.97 -9.07 25.51
N ASN A 54 -11.28 -9.82 24.66
CA ASN A 54 -9.90 -10.21 24.92
C ASN A 54 -9.04 -8.94 24.94
N LYS A 55 -8.57 -8.55 26.14
CA LYS A 55 -7.66 -7.43 26.34
C LYS A 55 -6.29 -7.84 25.81
N ILE A 56 -5.78 -7.15 24.79
CA ILE A 56 -4.36 -7.23 24.42
C ILE A 56 -3.58 -6.52 25.54
N PRO A 57 -2.52 -7.12 26.11
CA PRO A 57 -1.76 -6.50 27.19
C PRO A 57 -1.23 -5.13 26.78
N VAL A 58 -1.50 -4.15 27.63
CA VAL A 58 -0.94 -2.79 27.51
C VAL A 58 0.49 -2.83 28.02
N GLY A 59 1.46 -2.46 27.18
CA GLY A 59 2.83 -2.22 27.65
C GLY A 59 3.92 -2.58 26.64
N THR A 60 4.13 -1.72 25.65
CA THR A 60 5.43 -1.17 25.18
C THR A 60 5.21 -0.24 23.97
N ASP A 61 4.06 0.42 23.85
CA ASP A 61 3.84 1.37 22.75
C ASP A 61 4.43 2.72 23.13
N LYS A 62 5.32 3.26 22.29
CA LYS A 62 6.04 4.52 22.52
C LYS A 62 5.22 5.77 22.17
N TYR A 63 3.89 5.68 22.09
CA TYR A 63 3.02 6.81 21.81
C TYR A 63 1.99 7.06 22.93
N PRO A 64 1.67 8.34 23.25
CA PRO A 64 0.83 8.70 24.39
C PRO A 64 -0.64 8.30 24.20
N ALA A 65 -1.33 8.16 25.33
CA ALA A 65 -2.63 7.52 25.50
C ALA A 65 -3.73 7.99 24.52
N ALA A 66 -4.42 7.01 23.92
CA ALA A 66 -5.58 7.20 23.05
C ALA A 66 -6.76 7.87 23.78
N ASN A 67 -7.38 8.85 23.13
CA ASN A 67 -8.60 9.55 23.58
C ASN A 67 -9.85 8.64 23.43
N PRO A 68 -10.72 8.49 24.45
CA PRO A 68 -11.85 7.54 24.49
C PRO A 68 -13.05 7.83 23.57
N SER A 69 -12.89 8.65 22.51
CA SER A 69 -13.99 9.05 21.63
C SER A 69 -13.77 8.70 20.15
N SER A 70 -13.06 7.60 19.84
CA SER A 70 -13.09 7.01 18.49
C SER A 70 -14.19 5.96 18.42
N THR A 71 -15.08 6.09 17.45
CA THR A 71 -15.82 4.93 16.94
C THR A 71 -14.76 4.07 16.26
N ALA A 72 -14.23 3.08 16.99
CA ALA A 72 -13.41 2.02 16.43
C ALA A 72 -14.10 1.49 15.15
N ILE A 73 -13.33 1.04 14.16
CA ILE A 73 -13.92 0.17 13.14
C ILE A 73 -14.63 -0.94 13.90
N SER A 74 -15.95 -0.98 13.73
CA SER A 74 -16.83 -1.79 14.55
C SER A 74 -16.50 -3.28 14.46
N SER A 75 -15.75 -3.67 13.44
CA SER A 75 -15.07 -4.95 13.28
C SER A 75 -14.41 -4.94 11.90
N VAL A 76 -13.19 -5.47 11.75
CA VAL A 76 -12.80 -6.03 10.45
C VAL A 76 -13.85 -7.09 10.14
N ILE A 77 -14.63 -6.87 9.07
CA ILE A 77 -15.83 -7.66 8.79
C ILE A 77 -15.42 -9.07 8.36
N GLU A 78 -14.36 -9.16 7.56
CA GLU A 78 -13.76 -10.42 7.12
C GLU A 78 -12.31 -10.18 6.70
N THR A 79 -11.41 -11.09 7.06
CA THR A 79 -10.07 -11.21 6.47
C THR A 79 -10.05 -12.49 5.67
N LYS A 80 -9.82 -12.39 4.36
CA LYS A 80 -9.53 -13.54 3.52
C LYS A 80 -8.06 -13.47 3.14
N ASP A 81 -7.29 -14.47 3.56
CA ASP A 81 -5.87 -14.57 3.20
C ASP A 81 -5.77 -14.82 1.69
N ILE A 82 -5.64 -13.74 0.91
CA ILE A 82 -5.00 -13.80 -0.40
C ILE A 82 -3.52 -13.76 -0.07
N VAL A 83 -2.85 -14.91 -0.10
CA VAL A 83 -1.50 -15.07 0.43
C VAL A 83 -0.50 -14.32 -0.46
N SER A 84 -0.31 -13.04 -0.17
CA SER A 84 0.91 -12.29 -0.47
C SER A 84 1.41 -11.75 0.88
N ASN A 85 2.54 -12.27 1.38
CA ASN A 85 3.19 -11.73 2.57
C ASN A 85 4.43 -10.87 2.21
N ASN A 86 4.57 -10.55 0.92
CA ASN A 86 5.62 -9.70 0.40
C ASN A 86 5.15 -8.24 0.39
N LEU A 87 5.50 -7.54 1.46
CA LEU A 87 5.54 -6.07 1.47
C LEU A 87 6.68 -5.67 0.53
N ASN A 88 6.47 -4.66 -0.33
CA ASN A 88 7.35 -4.20 -1.42
C ASN A 88 7.08 -4.73 -2.84
N VAL A 89 5.83 -5.09 -3.19
CA VAL A 89 5.47 -5.44 -4.58
C VAL A 89 4.26 -4.66 -5.06
N THR A 90 4.21 -4.37 -6.37
CA THR A 90 3.07 -3.71 -7.01
C THR A 90 1.83 -4.61 -6.94
N TYR A 91 0.76 -4.07 -6.36
CA TYR A 91 -0.59 -4.62 -6.47
C TYR A 91 -1.38 -3.72 -7.41
N ASN A 92 -2.10 -4.33 -8.33
CA ASN A 92 -3.02 -3.61 -9.20
C ASN A 92 -4.41 -4.22 -9.02
N CYS A 93 -5.34 -3.42 -8.49
CA CYS A 93 -6.72 -3.84 -8.25
C CYS A 93 -7.68 -3.07 -9.17
N ILE A 94 -8.54 -3.81 -9.86
CA ILE A 94 -9.49 -3.29 -10.83
C ILE A 94 -10.91 -3.72 -10.44
N LYS A 95 -11.84 -2.76 -10.39
CA LYS A 95 -13.28 -3.07 -10.31
C LYS A 95 -13.74 -3.62 -11.65
N LEU A 96 -14.33 -4.82 -11.63
CA LEU A 96 -14.88 -5.49 -12.81
C LEU A 96 -16.32 -5.00 -13.07
N ALA A 97 -17.16 -5.19 -12.05
CA ALA A 97 -18.56 -4.78 -11.99
C ALA A 97 -18.94 -4.52 -10.52
N ASP A 98 -20.19 -4.15 -10.26
CA ASP A 98 -20.68 -3.97 -8.88
C ASP A 98 -20.50 -5.26 -8.08
N GLY A 99 -19.80 -5.14 -6.94
CA GLY A 99 -19.44 -6.26 -6.10
C GLY A 99 -18.43 -7.27 -6.68
N PHE A 100 -17.73 -6.98 -7.78
CA PHE A 100 -16.69 -7.87 -8.34
C PHE A 100 -15.40 -7.13 -8.66
N TYR A 101 -14.28 -7.70 -8.24
CA TYR A 101 -12.96 -7.10 -8.33
C TYR A 101 -11.93 -8.12 -8.81
N MET A 102 -10.86 -7.62 -9.40
CA MET A 102 -9.69 -8.37 -9.82
C MET A 102 -8.44 -7.74 -9.22
N MET A 103 -7.47 -8.56 -8.85
CA MET A 103 -6.18 -8.12 -8.38
C MET A 103 -5.07 -8.93 -9.04
N GLY A 104 -4.07 -8.24 -9.58
CA GLY A 104 -2.78 -8.82 -9.94
C GLY A 104 -1.81 -8.72 -8.77
N TYR A 105 -1.10 -9.80 -8.48
CA TYR A 105 -0.11 -9.83 -7.41
C TYR A 105 0.99 -10.86 -7.68
N ARG A 106 2.04 -10.75 -6.88
CA ARG A 106 3.09 -11.76 -6.75
C ARG A 106 2.93 -12.45 -5.41
N ASP A 107 3.02 -13.78 -5.38
CA ASP A 107 2.94 -14.53 -4.13
C ASP A 107 4.30 -14.66 -3.42
N ASN A 108 4.40 -15.58 -2.45
CA ASN A 108 5.61 -15.78 -1.64
C ASN A 108 6.66 -16.66 -2.33
N ASP A 109 6.22 -17.55 -3.22
CA ASP A 109 7.10 -18.35 -4.08
C ASP A 109 7.57 -17.53 -5.30
N PHE A 110 7.10 -16.28 -5.35
CA PHE A 110 7.40 -15.23 -6.31
C PHE A 110 6.64 -15.36 -7.62
N ASP A 111 5.61 -16.19 -7.62
CA ASP A 111 4.77 -16.51 -8.76
C ASP A 111 3.81 -15.37 -9.08
N GLY A 112 3.47 -15.24 -10.35
CA GLY A 112 2.55 -14.22 -10.85
C GLY A 112 1.11 -14.72 -10.81
N HIS A 113 0.24 -14.01 -10.10
CA HIS A 113 -1.17 -14.37 -9.95
C HIS A 113 -2.12 -13.27 -10.39
N VAL A 114 -3.25 -13.69 -10.92
CA VAL A 114 -4.47 -12.89 -11.02
C VAL A 114 -5.56 -13.58 -10.23
N VAL A 115 -6.10 -12.87 -9.23
CA VAL A 115 -7.24 -13.33 -8.43
C VAL A 115 -8.43 -12.42 -8.67
N THR A 116 -9.62 -13.01 -8.78
CA THR A 116 -10.88 -12.28 -8.68
C THR A 116 -11.57 -12.62 -7.37
N PHE A 117 -12.33 -11.66 -6.86
CA PHE A 117 -13.13 -11.85 -5.65
C PHE A 117 -14.42 -11.05 -5.71
N ALA A 118 -15.46 -11.61 -5.10
CA ALA A 118 -16.70 -10.88 -4.87
C ALA A 118 -16.58 -10.05 -3.58
N LEU A 119 -17.19 -8.86 -3.58
CA LEU A 119 -17.37 -8.03 -2.40
C LEU A 119 -18.87 -7.79 -2.21
N THR A 120 -19.41 -8.17 -1.07
CA THR A 120 -20.80 -7.84 -0.74
C THR A 120 -20.84 -6.38 -0.28
N GLU A 121 -21.13 -5.43 -1.19
CA GLU A 121 -20.98 -3.98 -0.91
C GLU A 121 -21.75 -3.50 0.34
N SER A 122 -22.87 -4.16 0.70
CA SER A 122 -23.65 -3.82 1.89
C SER A 122 -23.06 -4.31 3.21
N THR A 123 -22.24 -5.37 3.18
CA THR A 123 -21.65 -5.97 4.39
C THR A 123 -20.13 -5.97 4.40
N GLY A 124 -19.46 -5.64 3.28
CA GLY A 124 -18.01 -5.71 3.12
C GLY A 124 -17.41 -7.11 3.10
N ASN A 125 -18.22 -8.18 3.02
CA ASN A 125 -17.72 -9.56 3.02
C ASN A 125 -17.01 -9.89 1.70
N ILE A 126 -15.90 -10.62 1.79
CA ILE A 126 -15.12 -11.09 0.63
C ILE A 126 -15.59 -12.52 0.28
N GLY A 127 -16.29 -12.65 -0.83
CA GLY A 127 -16.89 -13.89 -1.29
C GLY A 127 -15.92 -14.83 -2.02
N GLY A 128 -16.48 -15.64 -2.92
CA GLY A 128 -15.74 -16.61 -3.73
C GLY A 128 -14.53 -15.97 -4.43
N THR A 129 -13.43 -16.74 -4.50
CA THR A 129 -12.20 -16.33 -5.16
C THR A 129 -11.90 -17.27 -6.31
N VAL A 130 -11.57 -16.72 -7.48
CA VAL A 130 -10.99 -17.49 -8.59
C VAL A 130 -9.56 -17.02 -8.73
N ASP A 131 -8.60 -17.92 -8.56
CA ASP A 131 -7.18 -17.62 -8.69
C ASP A 131 -6.62 -18.28 -9.96
N TRP A 132 -5.78 -17.52 -10.66
CA TRP A 132 -4.99 -17.97 -11.79
C TRP A 132 -3.54 -17.58 -11.58
N GLU A 133 -2.73 -18.58 -11.27
CA GLU A 133 -1.28 -18.51 -11.39
C GLU A 133 -0.91 -18.54 -12.88
N PHE A 134 -0.57 -17.38 -13.43
CA PHE A 134 -0.21 -17.24 -14.84
C PHE A 134 1.30 -17.44 -15.08
N LEU A 135 2.08 -17.48 -14.00
CA LEU A 135 3.52 -17.63 -14.04
C LEU A 135 3.98 -18.42 -12.79
N ASN A 136 4.50 -19.63 -13.00
CA ASN A 136 4.86 -20.60 -11.96
C ASN A 136 6.38 -20.76 -11.83
N ALA A 137 6.90 -20.76 -10.61
CA ALA A 137 8.31 -20.83 -10.25
C ALA A 137 9.18 -19.77 -10.95
N GLU A 138 8.68 -18.55 -11.09
CA GLU A 138 9.35 -17.46 -11.81
C GLU A 138 9.29 -16.20 -10.99
N THR A 139 10.42 -15.54 -10.76
CA THR A 139 10.46 -14.36 -9.91
C THR A 139 9.78 -13.16 -10.56
N ALA A 140 8.45 -13.06 -10.44
CA ALA A 140 7.69 -11.89 -10.85
C ALA A 140 8.02 -10.71 -9.94
N ALA A 141 8.63 -9.65 -10.45
CA ALA A 141 9.01 -8.50 -9.62
C ALA A 141 8.05 -7.31 -9.77
N SER A 142 7.25 -7.27 -10.84
CA SER A 142 6.23 -6.25 -11.08
C SER A 142 4.97 -6.85 -11.72
N VAL A 143 3.79 -6.35 -11.35
CA VAL A 143 2.51 -6.67 -11.97
C VAL A 143 1.66 -5.41 -12.11
N SER A 144 1.27 -5.09 -13.35
CA SER A 144 0.39 -3.96 -13.66
C SER A 144 -0.69 -4.39 -14.65
N ILE A 145 -1.95 -4.13 -14.34
CA ILE A 145 -3.10 -4.53 -15.14
C ILE A 145 -3.83 -3.29 -15.65
N ILE A 146 -4.32 -3.34 -16.89
CA ILE A 146 -5.22 -2.35 -17.46
C ILE A 146 -6.39 -3.02 -18.18
N LYS A 147 -7.56 -2.37 -18.16
CA LYS A 147 -8.70 -2.79 -18.97
C LYS A 147 -8.49 -2.36 -20.42
N ILE A 148 -8.68 -3.29 -21.36
CA ILE A 148 -8.60 -3.02 -22.81
C ILE A 148 -9.98 -2.65 -23.33
N SER A 149 -10.91 -3.61 -23.35
CA SER A 149 -12.29 -3.42 -23.79
C SER A 149 -13.15 -4.59 -23.33
N GLY A 150 -14.44 -4.38 -23.09
CA GLY A 150 -15.36 -5.47 -22.71
C GLY A 150 -14.82 -6.29 -21.53
N THR A 151 -14.60 -7.58 -21.74
CA THR A 151 -14.01 -8.50 -20.74
C THR A 151 -12.50 -8.71 -20.92
N THR A 152 -11.85 -7.98 -21.81
CA THR A 152 -10.43 -8.11 -22.15
C THR A 152 -9.56 -7.18 -21.30
N TYR A 153 -8.47 -7.72 -20.78
CA TYR A 153 -7.49 -7.03 -19.95
C TYR A 153 -6.08 -7.34 -20.44
N ALA A 154 -5.15 -6.41 -20.21
CA ALA A 154 -3.72 -6.64 -20.37
C ALA A 154 -3.03 -6.61 -19.02
N ILE A 155 -2.00 -7.44 -18.87
CA ILE A 155 -1.12 -7.50 -17.70
C ILE A 155 0.32 -7.37 -18.17
N VAL A 156 1.05 -6.43 -17.56
CA VAL A 156 2.49 -6.27 -17.70
C VAL A 156 3.16 -6.87 -16.49
N TYR A 157 4.13 -7.75 -16.72
CA TYR A 157 4.85 -8.44 -15.67
C TYR A 157 6.31 -8.71 -16.03
N SER A 158 7.18 -8.77 -15.03
CA SER A 158 8.55 -9.25 -15.21
C SER A 158 8.68 -10.75 -14.88
N ALA A 159 9.66 -11.42 -15.46
CA ALA A 159 10.04 -12.80 -15.14
C ALA A 159 11.56 -12.95 -15.23
N ALA A 160 12.15 -13.84 -14.42
CA ALA A 160 13.60 -13.79 -14.17
C ALA A 160 14.33 -15.14 -14.09
N GLN A 161 13.73 -16.29 -14.44
CA GLN A 161 14.46 -17.58 -14.40
C GLN A 161 14.86 -18.17 -15.76
N SER A 162 14.07 -18.03 -16.83
CA SER A 162 14.49 -18.52 -18.17
C SER A 162 15.20 -17.48 -19.04
N ALA A 163 14.83 -16.22 -18.86
CA ALA A 163 15.41 -15.01 -19.44
C ALA A 163 14.85 -13.84 -18.63
N ASN A 164 15.65 -12.84 -18.34
CA ASN A 164 15.18 -11.66 -17.64
C ASN A 164 14.37 -10.80 -18.60
N ILE A 165 13.05 -10.90 -18.48
CA ILE A 165 12.12 -10.31 -19.44
C ILE A 165 11.12 -9.44 -18.74
N ILE A 166 10.60 -8.48 -19.49
CA ILE A 166 9.31 -7.89 -19.23
C ILE A 166 8.35 -8.29 -20.36
N ARG A 167 7.14 -8.68 -19.99
CA ARG A 167 6.10 -9.14 -20.92
C ARG A 167 4.82 -8.37 -20.73
N VAL A 168 4.09 -8.21 -21.82
CA VAL A 168 2.67 -7.87 -21.80
C VAL A 168 1.90 -9.09 -22.30
N GLY A 169 0.90 -9.52 -21.54
CA GLY A 169 -0.02 -10.59 -21.92
C GLY A 169 -1.46 -10.10 -21.83
N THR A 170 -2.34 -10.66 -22.67
CA THR A 170 -3.76 -10.32 -22.67
C THR A 170 -4.60 -11.51 -22.28
N PHE A 171 -5.70 -11.29 -21.58
CA PHE A 171 -6.58 -12.35 -21.08
C PHE A 171 -7.99 -11.80 -20.87
N THR A 172 -8.95 -12.68 -20.56
CA THR A 172 -10.31 -12.24 -20.26
C THR A 172 -10.73 -12.54 -18.83
N VAL A 173 -11.50 -11.59 -18.28
CA VAL A 173 -12.21 -11.73 -17.00
C VAL A 173 -13.63 -11.24 -17.20
N SER A 174 -14.62 -12.08 -16.89
CA SER A 174 -16.02 -11.70 -16.96
C SER A 174 -16.41 -10.73 -15.84
N ASP A 175 -17.53 -10.04 -15.99
CA ASP A 175 -18.10 -9.17 -14.95
C ASP A 175 -18.42 -9.93 -13.64
N ALA A 176 -18.59 -11.25 -13.73
CA ALA A 176 -18.79 -12.15 -12.58
C ALA A 176 -17.47 -12.74 -12.03
N GLY A 177 -16.31 -12.23 -12.47
CA GLY A 177 -14.99 -12.65 -12.00
C GLY A 177 -14.48 -13.98 -12.55
N VAL A 178 -15.01 -14.49 -13.68
CA VAL A 178 -14.50 -15.73 -14.29
C VAL A 178 -13.29 -15.43 -15.16
N ILE A 179 -12.14 -16.06 -14.88
CA ILE A 179 -10.88 -15.91 -15.62
C ILE A 179 -10.74 -17.02 -16.65
N THR A 180 -10.33 -16.72 -17.89
CA THR A 180 -10.06 -17.75 -18.94
C THR A 180 -8.82 -18.60 -18.69
N LYS A 181 -7.98 -18.23 -17.72
CA LYS A 181 -6.76 -18.94 -17.29
C LYS A 181 -5.76 -19.27 -18.40
N SER A 182 -5.73 -18.44 -19.43
CA SER A 182 -4.77 -18.51 -20.52
C SER A 182 -4.60 -17.11 -21.11
N PHE A 183 -3.41 -16.83 -21.62
CA PHE A 183 -3.20 -15.65 -22.44
C PHE A 183 -3.86 -15.84 -23.81
N ILE A 184 -4.49 -14.78 -24.32
CA ILE A 184 -4.95 -14.67 -25.71
C ILE A 184 -3.72 -14.46 -26.59
N ASP A 185 -2.88 -13.51 -26.20
CA ASP A 185 -1.60 -13.20 -26.83
C ASP A 185 -0.58 -12.73 -25.79
N SER A 186 0.70 -12.76 -26.14
CA SER A 186 1.78 -12.25 -25.29
C SER A 186 2.95 -11.74 -26.11
N LEU A 187 3.57 -10.66 -25.63
CA LEU A 187 4.74 -10.05 -26.24
C LEU A 187 5.83 -9.86 -25.18
N THR A 188 7.07 -10.20 -25.53
CA THR A 188 8.26 -9.81 -24.75
C THR A 188 8.73 -8.45 -25.23
N LEU A 189 8.80 -7.47 -24.33
CA LEU A 189 9.27 -6.12 -24.66
C LEU A 189 10.80 -6.11 -24.73
N PRO A 190 11.41 -5.18 -25.48
CA PRO A 190 12.85 -5.11 -25.63
C PRO A 190 13.55 -4.88 -24.28
N VAL A 191 14.66 -5.58 -24.07
CA VAL A 191 15.60 -5.31 -22.98
C VAL A 191 17.02 -5.41 -23.55
N THR A 192 17.94 -4.61 -23.06
CA THR A 192 19.34 -4.58 -23.51
C THR A 192 20.27 -5.49 -22.70
N ASN A 193 19.77 -6.06 -21.60
CA ASN A 193 20.56 -6.92 -20.73
C ASN A 193 19.75 -8.07 -20.13
N ASP A 194 20.49 -8.99 -19.50
CA ASP A 194 19.95 -10.19 -18.84
C ASP A 194 19.85 -10.01 -17.31
N GLU A 195 19.45 -8.84 -16.78
CA GLU A 195 19.24 -8.63 -15.34
C GLU A 195 17.75 -8.55 -14.98
N PRO A 196 17.32 -8.97 -13.77
CA PRO A 196 15.90 -9.02 -13.41
C PRO A 196 15.19 -7.68 -13.55
N GLN A 197 14.19 -7.59 -14.41
CA GLN A 197 13.48 -6.32 -14.65
C GLN A 197 12.52 -5.98 -13.51
N MET A 198 12.47 -4.70 -13.13
CA MET A 198 11.70 -4.21 -11.98
C MET A 198 10.86 -2.99 -12.37
N GLY A 199 9.76 -2.76 -11.66
CA GLY A 199 8.87 -1.63 -11.92
C GLY A 199 8.16 -1.76 -13.26
N SER A 200 6.84 -1.63 -13.26
CA SER A 200 6.12 -1.51 -14.53
C SER A 200 4.82 -0.76 -14.33
N ASP A 201 4.45 -0.02 -15.35
CA ASP A 201 3.13 0.62 -15.42
C ASP A 201 2.68 0.67 -16.89
N ILE A 202 1.37 0.70 -17.11
CA ILE A 202 0.77 0.68 -18.44
C ILE A 202 -0.39 1.67 -18.51
N ILE A 203 -0.43 2.44 -19.58
CA ILE A 203 -1.49 3.43 -19.82
C ILE A 203 -2.00 3.36 -21.26
N HIS A 204 -3.29 3.60 -21.41
CA HIS A 204 -3.93 3.75 -22.72
C HIS A 204 -3.59 5.11 -23.33
N ILE A 205 -3.22 5.11 -24.62
CA ILE A 205 -2.86 6.31 -25.39
C ILE A 205 -4.05 6.77 -26.22
N SER A 206 -4.42 5.96 -27.21
CA SER A 206 -5.51 6.22 -28.16
C SER A 206 -5.80 4.95 -28.95
N GLY A 207 -7.07 4.69 -29.29
CA GLY A 207 -7.46 3.52 -30.08
C GLY A 207 -6.92 2.22 -29.48
N ASP A 208 -6.11 1.49 -30.24
CA ASP A 208 -5.48 0.25 -29.78
C ASP A 208 -4.04 0.47 -29.24
N VAL A 209 -3.59 1.72 -29.07
CA VAL A 209 -2.21 2.06 -28.65
C VAL A 209 -2.11 2.19 -27.13
N TYR A 210 -1.10 1.55 -26.55
CA TYR A 210 -0.77 1.59 -25.12
C TYR A 210 0.70 1.90 -24.95
N ALA A 211 1.05 2.69 -23.93
CA ALA A 211 2.43 2.87 -23.49
C ALA A 211 2.69 2.04 -22.24
N ILE A 212 3.88 1.45 -22.17
CA ILE A 212 4.35 0.65 -21.06
C ILE A 212 5.69 1.25 -20.62
N VAL A 213 5.80 1.56 -19.33
CA VAL A 213 7.06 2.00 -18.72
C VAL A 213 7.61 0.90 -17.81
N TYR A 214 8.93 0.78 -17.76
CA TYR A 214 9.61 -0.15 -16.85
C TYR A 214 11.04 0.30 -16.55
N SER A 215 11.60 -0.22 -15.45
CA SER A 215 13.02 -0.08 -15.15
C SER A 215 13.77 -1.30 -15.63
N GLU A 216 14.61 -1.08 -16.64
CA GLU A 216 15.56 -2.07 -17.12
C GLU A 216 16.77 -2.12 -16.17
N MET A 217 16.85 -3.15 -15.35
CA MET A 217 17.91 -3.30 -14.34
C MET A 217 19.26 -3.54 -15.01
N ALA A 218 20.37 -3.07 -14.43
CA ALA A 218 21.72 -3.39 -14.91
C ALA A 218 22.63 -3.86 -13.76
N SER A 219 23.57 -4.78 -14.03
CA SER A 219 24.53 -5.30 -13.02
C SER A 219 25.54 -4.25 -12.58
N VAL A 220 25.79 -3.26 -13.44
CA VAL A 220 26.59 -2.07 -13.16
C VAL A 220 25.75 -0.85 -13.51
N ASN A 221 25.54 0.03 -12.52
CA ASN A 221 24.74 1.25 -12.67
C ASN A 221 25.21 2.12 -13.86
N PRO A 222 24.27 2.81 -14.55
CA PRO A 222 22.86 2.94 -14.18
C PRO A 222 21.94 1.88 -14.80
N SER A 223 20.86 1.55 -14.10
CA SER A 223 19.68 0.92 -14.74
C SER A 223 19.03 1.94 -15.69
N LEU A 224 18.23 1.49 -16.65
CA LEU A 224 17.58 2.38 -17.63
C LEU A 224 16.08 2.45 -17.39
N GLY A 225 15.52 3.66 -17.48
CA GLY A 225 14.09 3.87 -17.54
C GLY A 225 13.67 3.80 -18.99
N VAL A 226 12.76 2.88 -19.33
CA VAL A 226 12.33 2.66 -20.71
C VAL A 226 10.83 2.90 -20.82
N VAL A 227 10.42 3.57 -21.90
CA VAL A 227 9.02 3.65 -22.34
C VAL A 227 8.91 3.00 -23.71
N VAL A 228 7.95 2.10 -23.88
CA VAL A 228 7.64 1.47 -25.17
C VAL A 228 6.16 1.63 -25.48
N THR A 229 5.82 1.69 -26.76
CA THR A 229 4.43 1.67 -27.22
C THR A 229 4.12 0.35 -27.93
N VAL A 230 2.91 -0.16 -27.72
CA VAL A 230 2.41 -1.39 -28.32
C VAL A 230 0.98 -1.19 -28.81
N THR A 231 0.55 -2.03 -29.74
CA THR A 231 -0.86 -2.09 -30.17
C THR A 231 -1.53 -3.34 -29.62
N ILE A 232 -2.62 -3.17 -28.89
CA ILE A 232 -3.46 -4.24 -28.36
C ILE A 232 -4.89 -3.99 -28.82
N ASP A 233 -5.40 -4.86 -29.69
CA ASP A 233 -6.77 -4.71 -30.19
C ASP A 233 -7.83 -5.04 -29.12
N SER A 234 -9.08 -4.68 -29.39
CA SER A 234 -10.20 -4.94 -28.46
C SER A 234 -10.44 -6.43 -28.14
N ALA A 235 -9.97 -7.36 -28.99
CA ALA A 235 -10.03 -8.80 -28.78
C ALA A 235 -8.82 -9.32 -27.97
N GLY A 236 -7.82 -8.48 -27.73
CA GLY A 236 -6.61 -8.81 -27.00
C GLY A 236 -5.46 -9.31 -27.87
N ALA A 237 -5.54 -9.23 -29.20
CA ALA A 237 -4.40 -9.55 -30.05
C ALA A 237 -3.34 -8.44 -29.96
N ILE A 238 -2.06 -8.84 -29.87
CA ILE A 238 -0.93 -7.92 -29.81
C ILE A 238 -0.29 -7.88 -31.20
N SER A 239 -0.77 -6.97 -32.02
CA SER A 239 -0.56 -6.97 -33.48
C SER A 239 0.86 -6.59 -33.94
N ASN A 240 1.69 -6.00 -33.07
CA ASN A 240 3.04 -5.49 -33.39
C ASN A 240 4.04 -5.83 -32.28
N SER A 241 5.31 -6.08 -32.63
CA SER A 241 6.36 -6.45 -31.67
C SER A 241 6.80 -5.31 -30.75
N VAL A 242 6.66 -4.05 -31.17
CA VAL A 242 6.79 -2.77 -30.47
C VAL A 242 6.57 -1.71 -31.56
N VAL A 243 5.83 -0.65 -31.26
CA VAL A 243 5.62 0.48 -32.20
C VAL A 243 6.82 1.42 -32.14
N ASP A 244 7.19 1.86 -30.94
CA ASP A 244 8.33 2.72 -30.69
C ASP A 244 8.88 2.50 -29.27
N SER A 245 10.11 2.96 -29.01
CA SER A 245 10.78 2.82 -27.72
C SER A 245 11.74 3.98 -27.45
N LEU A 246 11.79 4.45 -26.21
CA LEU A 246 12.74 5.45 -25.74
C LEU A 246 13.31 5.08 -24.37
N ASP A 247 14.64 5.09 -24.26
CA ASP A 247 15.35 5.12 -22.98
C ASP A 247 15.27 6.56 -22.43
N PHE A 248 14.35 6.81 -21.51
CA PHE A 248 14.04 8.18 -21.08
C PHE A 248 15.04 8.72 -20.03
N ALA A 249 15.69 7.83 -19.26
CA ALA A 249 16.66 8.25 -18.24
C ALA A 249 17.53 7.10 -17.73
N ALA A 250 18.64 7.47 -17.09
CA ALA A 250 19.30 6.62 -16.10
C ALA A 250 18.46 6.59 -14.81
N VAL A 251 18.13 5.40 -14.32
CA VAL A 251 17.29 5.19 -13.13
C VAL A 251 18.01 4.34 -12.10
N SER A 252 17.55 4.39 -10.86
CA SER A 252 17.85 3.38 -9.85
C SER A 252 16.77 2.31 -9.82
N ARG A 253 17.01 1.23 -9.05
CA ARG A 253 16.06 0.12 -8.93
C ARG A 253 14.75 0.62 -8.36
N GLY A 254 13.61 0.31 -8.96
CA GLY A 254 12.35 0.58 -8.27
C GLY A 254 11.12 0.71 -9.15
N ASP A 255 10.11 1.34 -8.55
CA ASP A 255 8.82 1.64 -9.15
C ASP A 255 8.94 2.77 -10.18
N VAL A 256 8.29 2.57 -11.32
CA VAL A 256 7.98 3.61 -12.29
C VAL A 256 6.46 3.76 -12.36
N SER A 257 5.98 4.96 -12.65
CA SER A 257 4.56 5.19 -12.86
C SER A 257 4.33 6.24 -13.94
N ILE A 258 3.34 6.01 -14.80
CA ILE A 258 3.02 6.87 -15.94
C ILE A 258 1.59 7.40 -15.83
N VAL A 259 1.41 8.68 -16.15
CA VAL A 259 0.09 9.32 -16.22
C VAL A 259 -0.03 10.25 -17.43
N LYS A 260 -1.21 10.29 -18.05
CA LYS A 260 -1.48 11.22 -19.15
C LYS A 260 -1.54 12.67 -18.66
N VAL A 261 -0.92 13.57 -19.41
CA VAL A 261 -0.95 15.01 -19.13
C VAL A 261 -2.18 15.63 -19.76
N GLY A 262 -3.20 15.93 -18.96
CA GLY A 262 -4.42 16.60 -19.42
C GLY A 262 -5.05 15.92 -20.64
N THR A 263 -5.29 16.70 -21.70
CA THR A 263 -5.79 16.22 -23.00
C THR A 263 -4.74 16.31 -24.11
N THR A 264 -3.45 16.30 -23.76
CA THR A 264 -2.35 16.45 -24.71
C THR A 264 -1.72 15.10 -25.07
N ASP A 265 -0.71 15.13 -25.94
CA ASP A 265 0.12 13.98 -26.29
C ASP A 265 1.29 13.79 -25.31
N PHE A 266 1.33 14.56 -24.21
CA PHE A 266 2.35 14.39 -23.18
C PHE A 266 1.95 13.38 -22.10
N TYR A 267 2.92 12.64 -21.61
CA TYR A 267 2.79 11.70 -20.50
C TYR A 267 3.89 11.98 -19.49
N ALA A 268 3.52 12.03 -18.21
CA ALA A 268 4.44 12.23 -17.11
C ALA A 268 4.82 10.88 -16.51
N ILE A 269 6.11 10.66 -16.31
CA ILE A 269 6.67 9.45 -15.72
C ILE A 269 7.37 9.84 -14.41
N ALA A 270 6.93 9.27 -13.30
CA ALA A 270 7.60 9.38 -12.01
C ALA A 270 8.49 8.15 -11.77
N TYR A 271 9.71 8.39 -11.30
CA TYR A 271 10.72 7.36 -11.10
C TYR A 271 11.82 7.86 -10.15
N LEU A 272 12.77 6.97 -9.81
CA LEU A 272 14.00 7.34 -9.11
C LEU A 272 15.19 7.42 -10.08
N ASP A 273 15.93 8.51 -10.05
CA ASP A 273 17.16 8.60 -10.84
C ASP A 273 18.29 7.71 -10.28
N ASN A 274 19.46 7.75 -10.92
CA ASN A 274 20.62 6.96 -10.53
C ASN A 274 21.20 7.30 -9.14
N SER A 275 20.87 8.48 -8.60
CA SER A 275 21.20 8.91 -7.24
C SER A 275 20.11 8.50 -6.24
N SER A 276 19.07 7.80 -6.72
CA SER A 276 17.88 7.45 -5.98
C SER A 276 17.07 8.66 -5.52
N ASP A 277 17.18 9.78 -6.24
CA ASP A 277 16.36 10.98 -6.01
C ASP A 277 15.04 10.87 -6.79
N PRO A 278 13.88 11.27 -6.21
CA PRO A 278 12.59 11.23 -6.87
C PRO A 278 12.52 12.24 -8.03
N VAL A 279 12.17 11.78 -9.22
CA VAL A 279 12.13 12.58 -10.45
C VAL A 279 10.79 12.42 -11.17
N VAL A 280 10.34 13.49 -11.83
CA VAL A 280 9.30 13.43 -12.85
C VAL A 280 9.89 13.88 -14.17
N THR A 281 9.65 13.11 -15.23
CA THR A 281 9.96 13.51 -16.60
C THR A 281 8.69 13.50 -17.44
N THR A 282 8.67 14.26 -18.54
CA THR A 282 7.59 14.22 -19.54
C THR A 282 8.11 13.69 -20.87
N VAL A 283 7.30 12.86 -21.53
CA VAL A 283 7.53 12.35 -22.88
C VAL A 283 6.37 12.71 -23.78
N ASP A 284 6.63 12.94 -25.05
CA ASP A 284 5.63 13.20 -26.09
C ASP A 284 5.38 11.89 -26.86
N ILE A 285 4.14 11.41 -26.82
CA ILE A 285 3.70 10.17 -27.47
C ILE A 285 2.44 10.48 -28.27
N ASP A 286 2.54 10.42 -29.59
CA ASP A 286 1.43 10.72 -30.46
C ASP A 286 0.34 9.63 -30.43
N SER A 287 -0.81 9.92 -31.02
CA SER A 287 -1.94 8.99 -31.07
C SER A 287 -1.69 7.68 -31.85
N ALA A 288 -0.61 7.62 -32.66
CA ALA A 288 -0.18 6.42 -33.37
C ALA A 288 0.85 5.62 -32.56
N GLY A 289 1.34 6.15 -31.44
CA GLY A 289 2.33 5.54 -30.57
C GLY A 289 3.77 5.90 -30.93
N ALA A 290 4.02 6.86 -31.81
CA ALA A 290 5.37 7.36 -32.03
C ALA A 290 5.81 8.22 -30.84
N ILE A 291 7.04 7.98 -30.36
CA ILE A 291 7.62 8.66 -29.20
C ILE A 291 8.62 9.69 -29.73
N ALA A 292 8.57 10.92 -29.24
CA ALA A 292 9.59 11.90 -29.59
C ALA A 292 10.99 11.42 -29.15
N ALA A 293 12.02 11.76 -29.92
CA ALA A 293 13.38 11.25 -29.72
C ALA A 293 14.05 11.66 -28.39
N ALA A 294 13.43 12.55 -27.61
CA ALA A 294 13.92 13.00 -26.32
C ALA A 294 12.76 13.31 -25.37
N VAL A 295 13.04 13.21 -24.07
CA VAL A 295 12.16 13.75 -23.03
C VAL A 295 11.98 15.26 -23.21
N THR A 296 10.80 15.75 -22.86
CA THR A 296 10.44 17.17 -23.03
C THR A 296 10.95 18.02 -21.88
N ASP A 297 10.77 17.55 -20.64
CA ASP A 297 11.24 18.21 -19.43
C ASP A 297 11.48 17.18 -18.32
N THR A 298 12.35 17.51 -17.37
CA THR A 298 12.72 16.63 -16.25
C THR A 298 12.98 17.47 -15.00
N GLN A 299 12.34 17.10 -13.89
CA GLN A 299 12.48 17.79 -12.61
C GLN A 299 12.75 16.81 -11.46
N VAL A 300 13.87 17.02 -10.76
CA VAL A 300 14.16 16.37 -9.48
C VAL A 300 13.31 17.01 -8.40
N LEU A 301 12.41 16.23 -7.80
CA LEU A 301 11.44 16.71 -6.82
C LEU A 301 12.11 17.09 -5.49
N ALA A 302 13.12 16.32 -5.10
CA ALA A 302 14.00 16.59 -3.97
C ALA A 302 15.27 15.76 -4.06
N ASN A 303 16.35 16.24 -3.45
CA ASN A 303 17.61 15.48 -3.32
C ASN A 303 17.54 14.61 -2.06
N ILE A 304 16.60 13.66 -2.07
CA ILE A 304 16.39 12.71 -0.98
C ILE A 304 16.34 11.31 -1.57
N THR A 305 17.08 10.39 -0.95
CA THR A 305 16.97 8.98 -1.28
C THR A 305 15.66 8.43 -0.74
N GLY A 306 14.75 7.96 -1.59
CA GLY A 306 13.47 7.40 -1.14
C GLY A 306 12.77 6.60 -2.23
N ALA A 307 12.18 5.45 -1.89
CA ALA A 307 11.38 4.66 -2.83
C ALA A 307 10.22 5.50 -3.41
N THR A 308 10.19 5.76 -4.72
CA THR A 308 9.02 6.42 -5.32
C THR A 308 7.84 5.47 -5.42
N GLY A 309 6.63 6.00 -5.27
CA GLY A 309 5.40 5.26 -5.55
C GLY A 309 4.83 5.62 -6.92
N ASN A 310 3.53 5.91 -6.96
CA ASN A 310 2.84 6.26 -8.20
C ASN A 310 2.56 7.77 -8.34
N ILE A 311 2.36 8.20 -9.58
CA ILE A 311 1.92 9.55 -9.94
C ILE A 311 0.44 9.53 -10.31
N VAL A 312 -0.33 10.52 -9.85
CA VAL A 312 -1.74 10.68 -10.22
C VAL A 312 -2.06 12.11 -10.62
N ARG A 313 -2.95 12.27 -11.59
CA ARG A 313 -3.49 13.58 -11.94
C ARG A 313 -4.46 14.05 -10.86
N VAL A 314 -4.37 15.32 -10.49
CA VAL A 314 -5.35 15.98 -9.63
C VAL A 314 -6.57 16.36 -10.47
N PRO A 315 -7.75 15.74 -10.26
CA PRO A 315 -8.92 15.92 -11.11
C PRO A 315 -9.31 17.40 -11.29
N GLY A 316 -9.64 17.78 -12.53
CA GLY A 316 -10.05 19.15 -12.85
C GLY A 316 -8.93 20.19 -12.87
N THR A 317 -7.67 19.80 -12.74
CA THR A 317 -6.51 20.71 -12.70
C THR A 317 -5.35 20.23 -13.58
N ASP A 318 -4.33 21.07 -13.75
CA ASP A 318 -3.06 20.68 -14.40
C ASP A 318 -2.00 20.25 -13.38
N PHE A 319 -2.42 19.87 -12.17
CA PHE A 319 -1.53 19.37 -11.12
C PHE A 319 -1.48 17.85 -11.09
N TYR A 320 -0.34 17.35 -10.65
CA TYR A 320 -0.06 15.92 -10.48
C TYR A 320 0.59 15.72 -9.13
N ALA A 321 0.14 14.69 -8.42
CA ALA A 321 0.65 14.31 -7.12
C ALA A 321 1.55 13.10 -7.26
N VAL A 322 2.75 13.18 -6.69
CA VAL A 322 3.75 12.11 -6.66
C VAL A 322 4.02 11.78 -5.22
N ILE A 323 3.82 10.52 -4.83
CA ILE A 323 4.25 10.06 -3.53
C ILE A 323 5.72 9.61 -3.58
N VAL A 324 6.45 10.02 -2.57
CA VAL A 324 7.82 9.65 -2.31
C VAL A 324 7.85 9.02 -0.93
N ASP A 325 8.18 7.74 -0.90
CA ASP A 325 8.28 6.96 0.31
C ASP A 325 9.74 6.89 0.73
N ASN A 326 9.98 6.71 2.02
CA ASN A 326 11.33 6.55 2.53
C ASN A 326 11.28 5.81 3.86
N PHE A 327 11.64 4.52 3.85
CA PHE A 327 11.65 3.72 5.08
C PHE A 327 12.59 4.35 6.12
N GLY A 328 12.05 4.62 7.32
CA GLY A 328 12.75 5.31 8.40
C GLY A 328 12.79 6.83 8.28
N ASN A 329 12.09 7.42 7.30
CA ASN A 329 11.96 8.88 7.12
C ASN A 329 10.49 9.25 6.80
N PRO A 330 10.12 10.54 6.87
CA PRO A 330 8.78 10.99 6.50
C PRO A 330 8.38 10.61 5.07
N GLY A 331 7.17 10.07 4.91
CA GLY A 331 6.52 9.90 3.61
C GLY A 331 6.00 11.23 3.10
N THR A 332 6.30 11.59 1.84
CA THR A 332 6.02 12.92 1.29
C THR A 332 5.19 12.82 0.01
N ILE A 333 4.17 13.67 -0.14
CA ILE A 333 3.54 13.97 -1.43
C ILE A 333 4.18 15.24 -1.98
N TYR A 334 4.69 15.15 -3.20
CA TYR A 334 5.05 16.30 -4.01
C TYR A 334 3.94 16.61 -5.00
N THR A 335 3.78 17.88 -5.31
CA THR A 335 2.85 18.35 -6.34
C THR A 335 3.62 19.11 -7.39
N VAL A 336 3.33 18.79 -8.64
CA VAL A 336 3.87 19.48 -9.82
C VAL A 336 2.72 19.97 -10.68
N SER A 337 2.86 21.12 -11.32
CA SER A 337 2.04 21.45 -12.48
C SER A 337 2.75 21.02 -13.75
N ILE A 338 2.02 20.46 -14.70
CA ILE A 338 2.55 20.12 -16.02
C ILE A 338 1.72 20.83 -17.07
N SER A 339 2.35 21.72 -17.83
CA SER A 339 1.69 22.52 -18.84
C SER A 339 1.26 21.68 -20.05
N SER A 340 0.45 22.25 -20.94
CA SER A 340 0.08 21.61 -22.20
C SER A 340 1.26 21.41 -23.16
N SER A 341 2.42 22.01 -22.88
CA SER A 341 3.66 21.80 -23.64
C SER A 341 4.61 20.80 -22.95
N GLY A 342 4.14 20.08 -21.92
CA GLY A 342 4.94 19.13 -21.15
C GLY A 342 5.91 19.75 -20.15
N ALA A 343 5.90 21.08 -19.96
CA ALA A 343 6.82 21.74 -19.02
C ALA A 343 6.37 21.53 -17.57
N ILE A 344 7.30 21.14 -16.70
CA ILE A 344 7.07 20.75 -15.31
C ILE A 344 7.45 21.92 -14.40
N THR A 345 6.63 22.19 -13.38
CA THR A 345 6.97 23.14 -12.31
C THR A 345 6.58 22.55 -10.96
N ILE A 346 7.55 22.45 -10.05
CA ILE A 346 7.31 22.00 -8.68
C ILE A 346 6.51 23.06 -7.94
N LYS A 347 5.41 22.67 -7.29
CA LYS A 347 4.49 23.59 -6.60
C LYS A 347 4.65 23.54 -5.09
N GLY A 348 4.82 22.36 -4.55
CA GLY A 348 5.05 22.18 -3.13
C GLY A 348 5.05 20.73 -2.73
N SER A 349 5.17 20.51 -1.43
CA SER A 349 5.12 19.20 -0.83
C SER A 349 4.38 19.23 0.51
N GLY A 350 3.94 18.06 0.95
CA GLY A 350 3.41 17.85 2.29
C GLY A 350 3.67 16.41 2.72
N PHE A 351 3.93 16.21 4.00
CA PHE A 351 4.07 14.87 4.53
C PHE A 351 2.71 14.16 4.54
N TYR A 352 2.71 12.83 4.44
CA TYR A 352 1.54 11.99 4.74
C TYR A 352 1.82 11.03 5.91
N ASP A 353 3.10 10.83 6.25
CA ASP A 353 3.60 10.21 7.48
C ASP A 353 4.88 10.95 7.91
N LEU A 354 5.08 11.19 9.21
CA LEU A 354 6.22 11.96 9.74
C LEU A 354 7.41 11.11 10.20
N ASN A 355 7.30 9.78 10.16
CA ASN A 355 8.24 8.86 10.77
C ASN A 355 8.83 7.88 9.74
N THR A 356 7.98 7.11 9.09
CA THR A 356 8.39 6.06 8.15
C THR A 356 7.24 5.72 7.24
N ALA A 357 7.52 5.72 5.94
CA ALA A 357 6.61 5.20 4.95
C ALA A 357 7.34 4.43 3.87
N GLY A 358 6.72 3.37 3.39
CA GLY A 358 7.26 2.52 2.35
C GLY A 358 6.18 1.88 1.50
N SER A 359 6.45 1.71 0.21
CA SER A 359 5.52 1.09 -0.75
C SER A 359 4.14 1.75 -0.76
N GLY A 360 4.13 3.06 -0.67
CA GLY A 360 2.97 3.91 -0.76
C GLY A 360 2.29 3.79 -2.11
N ARG A 361 0.97 3.94 -2.14
CA ARG A 361 0.17 4.19 -3.34
C ARG A 361 -0.84 5.28 -3.05
N ILE A 362 -0.99 6.23 -3.98
CA ILE A 362 -1.96 7.31 -3.94
C ILE A 362 -3.07 7.08 -4.97
N LEU A 363 -4.31 7.28 -4.55
CA LEU A 363 -5.47 7.24 -5.44
C LEU A 363 -6.34 8.49 -5.22
N ALA A 364 -6.86 9.06 -6.31
CA ALA A 364 -7.92 10.06 -6.22
C ALA A 364 -9.24 9.38 -5.82
N VAL A 365 -9.87 9.83 -4.73
CA VAL A 365 -11.17 9.29 -4.29
C VAL A 365 -12.31 10.15 -4.84
N ARG A 366 -12.18 11.46 -4.70
CA ARG A 366 -13.12 12.48 -5.19
C ARG A 366 -12.41 13.81 -5.27
N ASP A 367 -12.75 14.64 -6.26
CA ASP A 367 -12.29 16.03 -6.44
C ASP A 367 -10.86 16.29 -5.94
N ASN A 368 -10.75 16.85 -4.73
CA ASN A 368 -9.52 17.26 -4.08
C ASN A 368 -9.07 16.33 -2.93
N LEU A 369 -9.70 15.17 -2.73
CA LEU A 369 -9.41 14.22 -1.65
C LEU A 369 -8.76 12.96 -2.20
N PHE A 370 -7.55 12.70 -1.73
CA PHE A 370 -6.74 11.55 -2.12
C PHE A 370 -6.61 10.60 -0.95
N THR A 371 -6.49 9.31 -1.24
CA THR A 371 -6.12 8.30 -0.26
C THR A 371 -4.71 7.85 -0.55
N VAL A 372 -3.87 7.78 0.48
CA VAL A 372 -2.55 7.15 0.44
C VAL A 372 -2.61 5.90 1.29
N VAL A 373 -2.28 4.76 0.70
CA VAL A 373 -2.06 3.50 1.41
C VAL A 373 -0.56 3.24 1.45
N TYR A 374 0.02 2.84 2.58
CA TYR A 374 1.47 2.66 2.71
C TYR A 374 1.82 1.69 3.84
N SER A 375 3.08 1.23 3.87
CA SER A 375 3.65 0.47 4.99
C SER A 375 4.42 1.41 5.91
N GLY A 376 4.12 1.39 7.21
CA GLY A 376 4.73 2.27 8.21
C GLY A 376 5.62 1.52 9.20
N VAL A 377 5.59 1.93 10.47
CA VAL A 377 6.41 1.33 11.54
C VAL A 377 6.11 -0.17 11.65
N ASP A 378 7.14 -0.98 11.89
CA ASP A 378 7.08 -2.44 11.95
C ASP A 378 6.55 -3.13 10.66
N ASN A 379 6.50 -2.37 9.55
CA ASN A 379 5.85 -2.74 8.30
C ASN A 379 4.33 -2.98 8.43
N ASP A 380 3.67 -2.33 9.39
CA ASP A 380 2.21 -2.31 9.47
C ASP A 380 1.62 -1.51 8.30
N GLY A 381 0.41 -1.88 7.84
CA GLY A 381 -0.29 -1.17 6.77
C GLY A 381 -1.11 0.02 7.28
N PHE A 382 -1.03 1.15 6.59
CA PHE A 382 -1.69 2.40 6.94
C PHE A 382 -2.47 2.96 5.75
N ILE A 383 -3.53 3.69 6.06
CA ILE A 383 -4.34 4.44 5.09
C ILE A 383 -4.57 5.83 5.65
N VAL A 384 -4.23 6.85 4.89
CA VAL A 384 -4.49 8.26 5.22
C VAL A 384 -5.19 8.95 4.08
N THR A 385 -5.97 9.99 4.40
CA THR A 385 -6.58 10.85 3.39
C THR A 385 -5.93 12.21 3.40
N VAL A 386 -5.52 12.68 2.22
CA VAL A 386 -4.82 13.94 2.06
C VAL A 386 -5.59 14.82 1.07
N PRO A 387 -5.99 16.03 1.47
CA PRO A 387 -6.54 17.00 0.53
C PRO A 387 -5.41 17.61 -0.32
N ILE A 388 -5.60 17.68 -1.63
CA ILE A 388 -4.74 18.42 -2.55
C ILE A 388 -5.60 19.47 -3.22
N ASN A 389 -5.35 20.73 -2.89
CA ASN A 389 -6.18 21.86 -3.32
C ASN A 389 -6.02 22.13 -4.82
N SER A 390 -6.98 22.88 -5.37
CA SER A 390 -7.00 23.26 -6.78
C SER A 390 -5.88 24.24 -7.18
N ASP A 391 -5.06 24.70 -6.25
CA ASP A 391 -3.84 25.49 -6.50
C ASP A 391 -2.57 24.62 -6.43
N GLY A 392 -2.73 23.31 -6.25
CA GLY A 392 -1.65 22.34 -6.11
C GLY A 392 -1.10 22.25 -4.68
N THR A 393 -1.59 23.01 -3.71
CA THR A 393 -1.10 22.89 -2.33
C THR A 393 -1.58 21.58 -1.69
N VAL A 394 -0.65 20.86 -1.07
CA VAL A 394 -0.98 19.74 -0.19
C VAL A 394 -1.55 20.35 1.09
N GLY A 395 -2.83 20.14 1.33
CA GLY A 395 -3.47 20.64 2.54
C GLY A 395 -2.93 19.93 3.77
N ALA A 396 -3.36 20.38 4.95
CA ALA A 396 -3.11 19.62 6.16
C ALA A 396 -3.56 18.18 5.89
N ILE A 397 -2.67 17.22 6.17
CA ILE A 397 -3.11 15.85 6.37
C ILE A 397 -4.30 16.00 7.29
N ALA A 398 -5.45 15.45 6.91
CA ALA A 398 -6.42 15.13 7.92
C ALA A 398 -5.72 14.03 8.72
N ASP A 399 -4.82 14.46 9.62
CA ASP A 399 -4.46 13.72 10.80
C ASP A 399 -5.81 13.25 11.26
N SER A 400 -5.95 11.96 11.36
CA SER A 400 -6.98 11.54 12.26
C SER A 400 -6.39 11.98 13.60
N PRO A 401 -6.93 12.99 14.33
CA PRO A 401 -6.60 13.16 15.76
C PRO A 401 -7.19 11.99 16.58
N ARG A 402 -7.28 10.83 15.94
CA ARG A 402 -7.82 9.56 16.35
C ARG A 402 -6.87 8.56 15.70
N PRO A 403 -6.55 7.43 16.31
CA PRO A 403 -6.14 6.30 15.50
C PRO A 403 -7.29 6.04 14.52
N CYS A 404 -7.20 6.51 13.28
CA CYS A 404 -7.81 5.79 12.18
C CYS A 404 -7.08 4.47 12.18
N LEU A 405 -7.68 3.52 12.89
CA LEU A 405 -7.51 2.10 12.72
C LEU A 405 -6.14 1.69 12.20
N CYS A 406 -5.22 1.43 13.12
CA CYS A 406 -4.18 0.44 12.86
C CYS A 406 -4.90 -0.89 12.64
N ALA A 407 -5.35 -1.18 11.42
CA ALA A 407 -5.67 -2.55 11.08
C ALA A 407 -4.31 -3.26 10.96
N LYS A 408 -3.85 -3.85 12.07
CA LYS A 408 -2.87 -4.91 11.98
C LYS A 408 -3.48 -6.01 11.13
N VAL A 409 -3.09 -6.10 9.87
CA VAL A 409 -3.14 -7.35 9.12
C VAL A 409 -2.03 -8.21 9.72
N ASN A 410 -2.32 -8.84 10.87
CA ASN A 410 -1.34 -9.66 11.58
C ASN A 410 -0.88 -10.79 10.67
N ARG A 411 0.45 -10.94 10.54
CA ARG A 411 1.09 -12.15 10.01
C ARG A 411 0.48 -13.38 10.70
N GLY A 412 -0.21 -14.21 9.94
CA GLY A 412 -0.47 -15.61 10.28
C GLY A 412 0.85 -16.38 10.32
N GLY A 413 1.66 -16.16 11.36
CA GLY A 413 2.97 -16.74 11.52
C GLY A 413 3.19 -17.16 12.96
N LYS A 414 2.96 -18.43 13.26
CA LYS A 414 3.44 -19.06 14.49
C LYS A 414 4.97 -18.96 14.54
N ARG A 415 5.53 -17.93 15.17
CA ARG A 415 6.91 -17.99 15.67
C ARG A 415 6.88 -18.63 17.05
N SER A 416 7.27 -19.90 17.08
CA SER A 416 7.63 -20.63 18.29
C SER A 416 8.77 -19.90 19.00
N ALA A 417 8.49 -19.34 20.18
CA ALA A 417 9.52 -18.83 21.07
C ALA A 417 10.20 -20.03 21.76
N ALA A 418 11.36 -20.44 21.25
CA ALA A 418 12.22 -21.39 21.94
C ALA A 418 13.03 -20.67 23.03
N ASN A 419 12.75 -21.08 24.28
CA ASN A 419 13.53 -20.91 25.50
C ASN A 419 15.01 -20.50 25.36
N ARG A 420 15.40 -19.40 26.01
CA ARG A 420 16.59 -19.35 26.89
C ARG A 420 16.35 -18.39 28.07
N PRO A 421 16.62 -18.80 29.34
CA PRO A 421 16.49 -17.91 30.48
C PRO A 421 17.70 -16.96 30.57
N ILE A 422 17.45 -15.66 30.70
CA ILE A 422 18.48 -14.69 31.10
C ILE A 422 18.55 -14.66 32.63
N GLN A 423 19.75 -14.96 33.11
CA GLN A 423 20.15 -15.01 34.51
C GLN A 423 20.26 -13.58 35.06
N ILE A 424 19.58 -13.32 36.17
CA ILE A 424 19.67 -12.07 36.93
C ILE A 424 21.03 -12.04 37.64
N ALA A 425 21.84 -11.02 37.35
CA ALA A 425 22.91 -10.58 38.23
C ALA A 425 22.44 -9.33 38.99
N ARG A 426 22.16 -9.52 40.28
CA ARG A 426 22.18 -8.45 41.30
C ARG A 426 23.63 -8.10 41.57
N GLU A 427 23.95 -6.80 41.64
CA GLU A 427 24.75 -6.03 42.64
C GLU A 427 24.74 -4.58 42.11
N GLY A 428 24.59 -3.46 42.82
CA GLY A 428 24.43 -3.14 44.23
C GLY A 428 24.34 -1.60 44.31
N LEU A 429 23.39 -1.11 45.10
CA LEU A 429 23.39 0.11 45.93
C LEU A 429 24.17 1.37 45.48
N GLY A 430 23.44 2.49 45.38
CA GLY A 430 24.02 3.83 45.45
C GLY A 430 23.00 4.94 45.15
N ALA A 431 22.16 5.27 46.13
CA ALA A 431 21.29 6.44 46.10
C ALA A 431 22.10 7.73 46.31
N ILE A 432 21.88 8.79 45.52
CA ILE A 432 22.07 10.19 45.94
C ILE A 432 21.01 11.07 45.26
N SER A 433 20.46 11.99 46.05
CA SER A 433 19.30 12.86 45.87
C SER A 433 19.52 14.12 45.03
N TYR A 434 18.40 14.73 44.65
CA TYR A 434 18.19 16.13 44.27
C TYR A 434 18.89 17.14 45.21
N ASP A 435 19.50 18.19 44.64
CA ASP A 435 19.26 19.61 44.96
C ASP A 435 20.11 20.52 44.04
N ASP A 436 19.45 21.50 43.42
CA ASP A 436 20.01 22.77 42.92
C ASP A 436 19.92 23.82 44.08
N PRO A 437 20.47 25.06 44.04
CA PRO A 437 21.33 25.76 43.07
C PRO A 437 22.46 26.61 43.72
N VAL A 438 23.01 27.58 42.96
CA VAL A 438 23.79 28.80 43.35
C VAL A 438 25.31 28.69 43.33
N GLY A 439 25.97 29.61 42.59
CA GLY A 439 27.30 30.10 42.97
C GLY A 439 28.26 30.40 41.82
N SER A 440 28.38 31.69 41.49
CA SER A 440 29.34 32.32 40.58
C SER A 440 30.82 32.27 41.04
N ILE A 441 31.71 32.70 40.13
CA ILE A 441 33.14 33.11 40.28
C ILE A 441 34.09 31.89 40.23
N SER A 442 35.10 31.77 39.38
CA SER A 442 35.97 32.74 38.69
C SER A 442 36.30 32.32 37.25
#